data_AF-A0A7C4VVL8-F1
#
_entry.id   AF-A0A7C4VVL8-F1
#
_cell.length_a   1.000
_cell.length_b   1.000
_cell.length_c   1.000
_cell.angle_alpha   90.00
_cell.angle_beta   90.00
_cell.angle_gamma   90.00
#
_symmetry.space_group_name_H-M   'P 1'
#
loop_
_entity.id
_entity.type
_entity.pdbx_description
1 polymer ?
#
loop_
_entity_poly.entity_id
_entity_poly.type
_entity_poly.pdbx_seq_one_letter_code
_entity_poly.pdbx_strand_id
1 'polypeptide(L)'
;MANSKNGGEINVNGQSVNNIQAEQVNVRYSQTGDIKANTVTISQAGATHVEGSTVELRQAGAQTVHGYNVNVRQGGMVQARAETLSLTQGGIVFAQTKEATLTAAGVGAILADGNVTLDQSSVKAVLTRGEVNMDQSGSGMVLARRVSTGENTGVILMIAGRVDGPVNAVFGPAAGAAFGAVFALALALIWWIRGRLTR
;
A
#
# COMPACT_ATOMS: atom_id res chain seq x y z
N MET A 1 -28.87 -18.26 0.75
CA MET A 1 -28.67 -18.93 2.06
C MET A 1 -28.05 -17.93 3.00
N ALA A 2 -28.77 -17.46 4.03
CA ALA A 2 -28.26 -16.51 5.01
C ALA A 2 -27.71 -17.31 6.21
N ASN A 3 -26.39 -17.50 6.25
CA ASN A 3 -25.69 -18.07 7.41
C ASN A 3 -25.13 -16.89 8.21
N SER A 4 -25.72 -16.63 9.39
CA SER A 4 -25.35 -15.54 10.29
C SER A 4 -24.95 -16.11 11.65
N LYS A 5 -23.79 -15.74 12.19
CA LYS A 5 -23.34 -16.14 13.52
C LYS A 5 -23.24 -14.94 14.45
N ASN A 6 -23.84 -15.04 15.63
CA ASN A 6 -23.79 -14.04 16.70
C ASN A 6 -23.28 -14.66 18.01
N GLY A 7 -22.45 -13.95 18.78
CA GLY A 7 -21.94 -14.44 20.07
C GLY A 7 -20.79 -13.60 20.64
N GLY A 8 -20.23 -14.01 21.79
CA GLY A 8 -19.01 -13.39 22.33
C GLY A 8 -17.78 -13.73 21.50
N GLU A 9 -17.52 -15.02 21.28
CA GLU A 9 -16.44 -15.50 20.41
C GLU A 9 -17.01 -16.38 19.30
N ILE A 10 -16.59 -16.13 18.05
CA ILE A 10 -16.96 -16.94 16.89
C ILE A 10 -15.71 -17.48 16.21
N ASN A 11 -15.63 -18.80 16.14
CA ASN A 11 -14.63 -19.52 15.36
C ASN A 11 -15.26 -20.04 14.06
N VAL A 12 -14.68 -19.66 12.92
CA VAL A 12 -15.08 -20.12 11.58
C VAL A 12 -13.94 -20.92 10.98
N ASN A 13 -14.21 -22.18 10.65
CA ASN A 13 -13.21 -23.09 10.08
C ASN A 13 -13.84 -23.94 8.97
N GLY A 14 -13.26 -23.90 7.76
CA GLY A 14 -13.72 -24.67 6.60
C GLY A 14 -15.13 -24.38 6.11
N GLN A 15 -15.76 -23.29 6.57
CA GLN A 15 -17.16 -22.98 6.27
C GLN A 15 -17.29 -21.53 5.81
N SER A 16 -17.97 -21.32 4.68
CA SER A 16 -18.32 -19.98 4.25
C SER A 16 -19.48 -19.44 5.06
N VAL A 17 -19.30 -18.25 5.63
CA VAL A 17 -20.30 -17.53 6.41
C VAL A 17 -20.51 -16.18 5.77
N ASN A 18 -21.77 -15.76 5.59
CA ASN A 18 -22.05 -14.50 4.91
C ASN A 18 -21.97 -13.32 5.86
N ASN A 19 -22.42 -13.48 7.11
CA ASN A 19 -22.44 -12.40 8.08
C ASN A 19 -22.02 -12.89 9.48
N ILE A 20 -21.13 -12.15 10.12
CA ILE A 20 -20.64 -12.46 11.46
C ILE A 20 -20.71 -11.21 12.33
N GLN A 21 -21.32 -11.33 13.51
CA GLN A 21 -21.30 -10.27 14.50
C GLN A 21 -20.93 -10.82 15.88
N ALA A 22 -19.76 -10.44 16.39
CA ALA A 22 -19.30 -10.90 17.70
C ALA A 22 -18.35 -9.92 18.37
N GLU A 23 -17.95 -10.19 19.60
CA GLU A 23 -16.86 -9.45 20.21
C GLU A 23 -15.51 -9.89 19.60
N GLN A 24 -15.32 -11.19 19.42
CA GLN A 24 -14.12 -11.79 18.85
C GLN A 24 -14.46 -12.74 17.71
N VAL A 25 -13.75 -12.61 16.59
CA VAL A 25 -13.92 -13.46 15.41
C VAL A 25 -12.57 -14.03 14.97
N ASN A 26 -12.51 -15.34 14.85
CA ASN A 26 -11.36 -16.08 14.33
C ASN A 26 -11.79 -16.85 13.08
N VAL A 27 -11.23 -16.48 11.93
CA VAL A 27 -11.52 -17.14 10.63
C VAL A 27 -10.28 -17.89 10.16
N ARG A 28 -10.45 -19.18 9.83
CA ARG A 28 -9.42 -20.03 9.26
C ARG A 28 -9.94 -20.82 8.07
N TYR A 29 -9.14 -20.97 7.02
CA TYR A 29 -9.45 -21.83 5.86
C TYR A 29 -10.84 -21.61 5.24
N SER A 30 -11.32 -20.37 5.26
CA SER A 30 -12.71 -20.04 4.93
C SER A 30 -12.79 -18.78 4.08
N GLN A 31 -13.91 -18.60 3.38
CA GLN A 31 -14.28 -17.32 2.77
C GLN A 31 -15.49 -16.77 3.49
N THR A 32 -15.34 -15.59 4.08
CA THR A 32 -16.40 -14.91 4.82
C THR A 32 -16.86 -13.68 4.04
N GLY A 33 -18.15 -13.37 4.10
CA GLY A 33 -18.67 -12.10 3.58
C GLY A 33 -18.28 -10.95 4.51
N ASP A 34 -19.22 -10.57 5.35
CA ASP A 34 -19.13 -9.43 6.25
C ASP A 34 -18.82 -9.88 7.68
N ILE A 35 -17.83 -9.24 8.29
CA ILE A 35 -17.42 -9.47 9.67
C ILE A 35 -17.48 -8.14 10.41
N LYS A 36 -18.23 -8.12 11.51
CA LYS A 36 -18.27 -7.00 12.45
C LYS A 36 -17.91 -7.49 13.85
N ALA A 37 -16.74 -7.11 14.35
CA ALA A 37 -16.34 -7.48 15.70
C ALA A 37 -15.37 -6.50 16.35
N ASN A 38 -15.13 -6.61 17.66
CA ASN A 38 -14.11 -5.77 18.30
C ASN A 38 -12.70 -6.23 17.88
N THR A 39 -12.48 -7.54 17.89
CA THR A 39 -11.22 -8.17 17.45
C THR A 39 -11.51 -9.18 16.34
N VAL A 40 -10.85 -9.02 15.20
CA VAL A 40 -10.96 -9.93 14.06
C VAL A 40 -9.57 -10.48 13.74
N THR A 41 -9.44 -11.80 13.73
CA THR A 41 -8.24 -12.49 13.25
C THR A 41 -8.61 -13.39 12.08
N ILE A 42 -7.96 -13.18 10.93
CA ILE A 42 -8.16 -13.98 9.73
C ILE A 42 -6.82 -14.60 9.35
N SER A 43 -6.80 -15.93 9.30
CA SER A 43 -5.59 -16.69 8.96
C SER A 43 -5.87 -17.67 7.83
N GLN A 44 -5.09 -17.64 6.75
CA GLN A 44 -5.26 -18.57 5.62
C GLN A 44 -6.70 -18.58 5.08
N ALA A 45 -7.29 -17.39 5.00
CA ALA A 45 -8.71 -17.18 4.72
C ALA A 45 -8.93 -15.86 3.98
N GLY A 46 -10.16 -15.68 3.47
CA GLY A 46 -10.60 -14.48 2.76
C GLY A 46 -11.81 -13.84 3.42
N ALA A 47 -11.90 -12.51 3.38
CA ALA A 47 -13.11 -11.77 3.75
C ALA A 47 -13.47 -10.69 2.72
N THR A 48 -14.76 -10.39 2.59
CA THR A 48 -15.22 -9.28 1.73
C THR A 48 -15.14 -7.96 2.49
N HIS A 49 -15.84 -7.85 3.62
CA HIS A 49 -15.85 -6.65 4.45
C HIS A 49 -15.49 -6.99 5.89
N VAL A 50 -14.51 -6.29 6.45
CA VAL A 50 -14.10 -6.47 7.84
C VAL A 50 -14.17 -5.13 8.56
N GLU A 51 -14.98 -5.07 9.61
CA GLU A 51 -15.11 -3.92 10.50
C GLU A 51 -14.75 -4.34 11.92
N GLY A 52 -13.75 -3.71 12.51
CA GLY A 52 -13.43 -3.95 13.91
C GLY A 52 -12.34 -3.09 14.50
N SER A 53 -12.24 -3.05 15.83
CA SER A 53 -11.24 -2.19 16.47
C SER A 53 -9.81 -2.66 16.22
N THR A 54 -9.59 -3.97 16.31
CA THR A 54 -8.32 -4.60 15.98
C THR A 54 -8.54 -5.66 14.91
N VAL A 55 -7.86 -5.52 13.78
CA VAL A 55 -7.94 -6.49 12.67
C VAL A 55 -6.55 -7.02 12.38
N GLU A 56 -6.39 -8.34 12.47
CA GLU A 56 -5.16 -9.05 12.15
C GLU A 56 -5.38 -10.00 10.96
N LEU A 57 -4.65 -9.79 9.88
CA LEU A 57 -4.63 -10.66 8.71
C LEU A 57 -3.28 -11.38 8.63
N ARG A 58 -3.29 -12.72 8.61
CA ARG A 58 -2.09 -13.55 8.47
C ARG A 58 -2.25 -14.51 7.32
N GLN A 59 -1.43 -14.41 6.27
CA GLN A 59 -1.59 -15.28 5.10
C GLN A 59 -3.03 -15.22 4.55
N ALA A 60 -3.61 -14.03 4.57
CA ALA A 60 -5.04 -13.81 4.38
C ALA A 60 -5.31 -12.60 3.48
N GLY A 61 -6.50 -12.58 2.90
CA GLY A 61 -6.95 -11.53 1.99
C GLY A 61 -8.25 -10.88 2.45
N ALA A 62 -8.39 -9.57 2.25
CA ALA A 62 -9.67 -8.89 2.44
C ALA A 62 -9.94 -7.85 1.35
N GLN A 63 -11.19 -7.66 0.92
CA GLN A 63 -11.49 -6.58 -0.03
C GLN A 63 -11.48 -5.22 0.66
N THR A 64 -12.26 -5.06 1.71
CA THR A 64 -12.31 -3.82 2.49
C THR A 64 -12.10 -4.10 3.97
N VAL A 65 -11.17 -3.38 4.59
CA VAL A 65 -10.93 -3.44 6.03
C VAL A 65 -11.08 -2.05 6.63
N HIS A 66 -11.88 -1.95 7.69
CA HIS A 66 -12.03 -0.77 8.52
C HIS A 66 -11.70 -1.15 9.96
N GLY A 67 -10.68 -0.52 10.54
CA GLY A 67 -10.44 -0.66 11.97
C GLY A 67 -9.64 0.45 12.63
N TYR A 68 -9.43 0.38 13.94
CA TYR A 68 -8.50 1.31 14.59
C TYR A 68 -7.06 0.86 14.35
N ASN A 69 -6.76 -0.41 14.64
CA ASN A 69 -5.46 -1.02 14.42
C ASN A 69 -5.59 -2.16 13.40
N VAL A 70 -4.93 -2.02 12.25
CA VAL A 70 -4.91 -3.04 11.21
C VAL A 70 -3.49 -3.55 11.04
N ASN A 71 -3.27 -4.83 11.32
CA ASN A 71 -1.99 -5.50 11.13
C ASN A 71 -2.13 -6.60 10.09
N VAL A 72 -1.33 -6.52 9.03
CA VAL A 72 -1.33 -7.49 7.94
C VAL A 72 0.06 -8.05 7.76
N ARG A 73 0.16 -9.38 7.85
CA ARG A 73 1.40 -10.11 7.63
C ARG A 73 1.19 -11.18 6.56
N GLN A 74 1.98 -11.12 5.49
CA GLN A 74 1.87 -12.07 4.37
C GLN A 74 0.47 -12.06 3.74
N GLY A 75 -0.18 -10.90 3.67
CA GLY A 75 -1.57 -10.77 3.26
C GLY A 75 -1.80 -9.69 2.20
N GLY A 76 -3.04 -9.62 1.72
CA GLY A 76 -3.45 -8.69 0.67
C GLY A 76 -4.75 -7.97 0.99
N MET A 77 -4.83 -6.67 0.72
CA MET A 77 -6.09 -5.94 0.78
C MET A 77 -6.32 -5.09 -0.47
N VAL A 78 -7.59 -4.91 -0.85
CA VAL A 78 -7.90 -3.91 -1.88
C VAL A 78 -7.97 -2.52 -1.24
N GLN A 79 -8.76 -2.36 -0.18
CA GLN A 79 -8.92 -1.11 0.54
C GLN A 79 -8.73 -1.29 2.05
N ALA A 80 -7.90 -0.44 2.65
CA ALA A 80 -7.74 -0.35 4.10
C ALA A 80 -8.04 1.06 4.61
N ARG A 81 -8.87 1.15 5.64
CA ARG A 81 -9.08 2.35 6.44
C ARG A 81 -8.70 2.04 7.88
N ALA A 82 -7.66 2.71 8.40
CA ALA A 82 -7.21 2.46 9.75
C ALA A 82 -6.70 3.71 10.46
N GLU A 83 -6.77 3.78 11.79
CA GLU A 83 -5.97 4.80 12.48
C GLU A 83 -4.48 4.46 12.38
N THR A 84 -4.14 3.21 12.70
CA THR A 84 -2.77 2.67 12.55
C THR A 84 -2.78 1.47 11.62
N LEU A 85 -1.95 1.52 10.58
CA LEU A 85 -1.77 0.44 9.62
C LEU A 85 -0.33 -0.11 9.68
N SER A 86 -0.18 -1.40 9.94
CA SER A 86 1.08 -2.12 9.82
C SER A 86 0.96 -3.20 8.74
N LEU A 87 1.83 -3.15 7.73
CA LEU A 87 1.86 -4.11 6.63
C LEU A 87 3.25 -4.71 6.50
N THR A 88 3.37 -6.02 6.70
CA THR A 88 4.62 -6.77 6.56
C THR A 88 4.48 -7.84 5.49
N GLN A 89 5.36 -7.82 4.48
CA GLN A 89 5.38 -8.83 3.40
C GLN A 89 4.03 -8.97 2.70
N GLY A 90 3.36 -7.86 2.39
CA GLY A 90 1.99 -7.88 1.89
C GLY A 90 1.71 -6.83 0.83
N GLY A 91 0.45 -6.79 0.40
CA GLY A 91 -0.03 -5.91 -0.67
C GLY A 91 -1.28 -5.12 -0.27
N ILE A 92 -1.34 -3.82 -0.56
CA ILE A 92 -2.59 -3.05 -0.48
C ILE A 92 -2.78 -2.23 -1.75
N VAL A 93 -3.97 -2.19 -2.34
CA VAL A 93 -4.22 -1.30 -3.49
C VAL A 93 -4.37 0.15 -3.03
N PHE A 94 -5.24 0.41 -2.04
CA PHE A 94 -5.46 1.75 -1.48
C PHE A 94 -5.55 1.72 0.05
N ALA A 95 -4.76 2.57 0.70
CA ALA A 95 -4.77 2.74 2.15
C ALA A 95 -5.09 4.19 2.53
N GLN A 96 -6.04 4.37 3.43
CA GLN A 96 -6.32 5.64 4.09
C GLN A 96 -6.06 5.46 5.59
N THR A 97 -5.13 6.23 6.15
CA THR A 97 -4.76 6.05 7.55
C THR A 97 -4.30 7.33 8.24
N LYS A 98 -4.08 7.28 9.55
CA LYS A 98 -3.34 8.32 10.25
C LYS A 98 -1.86 7.98 10.24
N GLU A 99 -1.51 6.74 10.59
CA GLU A 99 -0.11 6.28 10.59
C GLU A 99 0.03 4.96 9.82
N ALA A 100 1.03 4.88 8.96
CA ALA A 100 1.33 3.68 8.18
C ALA A 100 2.77 3.23 8.40
N THR A 101 2.98 1.94 8.66
CA THR A 101 4.29 1.30 8.67
C THR A 101 4.27 0.13 7.68
N LEU A 102 5.19 0.17 6.72
CA LEU A 102 5.30 -0.81 5.66
C LEU A 102 6.69 -1.44 5.71
N THR A 103 6.74 -2.77 5.73
CA THR A 103 7.98 -3.53 5.75
C THR A 103 7.93 -4.62 4.68
N ALA A 104 8.88 -4.59 3.73
CA ALA A 104 8.92 -5.53 2.62
C ALA A 104 7.57 -5.64 1.88
N ALA A 105 6.87 -4.52 1.69
CA ALA A 105 5.48 -4.50 1.24
C ALA A 105 5.26 -3.65 -0.02
N GLY A 106 4.20 -3.98 -0.78
CA GLY A 106 3.80 -3.27 -1.98
C GLY A 106 2.47 -2.55 -1.79
N VAL A 107 2.41 -1.23 -2.00
CA VAL A 107 1.14 -0.49 -1.95
C VAL A 107 0.90 0.35 -3.19
N GLY A 108 -0.35 0.38 -3.66
CA GLY A 108 -0.76 1.25 -4.76
C GLY A 108 -0.71 2.71 -4.32
N ALA A 109 -1.64 3.12 -3.47
CA ALA A 109 -1.69 4.48 -2.96
C ALA A 109 -1.95 4.54 -1.45
N ILE A 110 -1.29 5.48 -0.78
CA ILE A 110 -1.44 5.79 0.64
C ILE A 110 -1.88 7.24 0.78
N LEU A 111 -2.98 7.47 1.49
CA LEU A 111 -3.38 8.77 2.02
C LEU A 111 -3.23 8.72 3.54
N ALA A 112 -2.29 9.48 4.10
CA ALA A 112 -2.05 9.54 5.53
C ALA A 112 -2.24 10.94 6.12
N ASP A 113 -2.85 11.04 7.30
CA ASP A 113 -2.90 12.31 8.04
C ASP A 113 -1.65 12.56 8.88
N GLY A 114 -0.94 11.51 9.29
CA GLY A 114 0.26 11.54 10.13
C GLY A 114 1.48 10.98 9.42
N ASN A 115 2.23 10.09 10.05
CA ASN A 115 3.53 9.63 9.53
C ASN A 115 3.40 8.35 8.69
N VAL A 116 4.25 8.22 7.67
CA VAL A 116 4.36 7.01 6.84
C VAL A 116 5.80 6.52 6.86
N THR A 117 6.01 5.30 7.34
CA THR A 117 7.32 4.63 7.34
C THR A 117 7.33 3.52 6.31
N LEU A 118 8.34 3.53 5.44
CA LEU A 118 8.58 2.55 4.40
C LEU A 118 9.96 1.94 4.61
N ASP A 119 10.01 0.63 4.84
CA ASP A 119 11.23 -0.18 4.93
C ASP A 119 11.15 -1.28 3.87
N GLN A 120 12.13 -1.32 2.97
CA GLN A 120 12.20 -2.29 1.85
C GLN A 120 10.90 -2.40 1.06
N SER A 121 10.18 -1.28 0.94
CA SER A 121 8.80 -1.26 0.45
C SER A 121 8.66 -0.47 -0.84
N SER A 122 7.66 -0.82 -1.64
CA SER A 122 7.38 -0.19 -2.94
C SER A 122 5.98 0.42 -2.95
N VAL A 123 5.87 1.74 -3.05
CA VAL A 123 4.57 2.43 -3.02
C VAL A 123 4.38 3.32 -4.25
N LYS A 124 3.30 3.15 -5.03
CA LYS A 124 3.14 3.95 -6.26
C LYS A 124 2.87 5.42 -5.96
N ALA A 125 2.03 5.73 -4.97
CA ALA A 125 1.76 7.09 -4.55
C ALA A 125 1.61 7.20 -3.03
N VAL A 126 2.30 8.17 -2.42
CA VAL A 126 2.17 8.53 -1.00
C VAL A 126 1.77 10.00 -0.93
N LEU A 127 0.64 10.27 -0.27
CA LEU A 127 0.22 11.62 0.08
C LEU A 127 0.05 11.67 1.60
N THR A 128 0.84 12.51 2.26
CA THR A 128 0.73 12.70 3.70
C THR A 128 0.86 14.15 4.14
N ARG A 129 0.18 14.50 5.24
CA ARG A 129 0.36 15.78 5.94
C ARG A 129 1.51 15.78 6.94
N GLY A 130 2.00 14.60 7.32
CA GLY A 130 3.11 14.39 8.23
C GLY A 130 4.43 14.11 7.50
N GLU A 131 5.23 13.24 8.09
CA GLU A 131 6.56 12.88 7.62
C GLU A 131 6.56 11.52 6.92
N VAL A 132 7.34 11.38 5.86
CA VAL A 132 7.59 10.09 5.20
C VAL A 132 9.02 9.67 5.50
N ASN A 133 9.21 8.54 6.15
CA ASN A 133 10.54 7.94 6.34
C ASN A 133 10.69 6.76 5.39
N MET A 134 11.73 6.75 4.57
CA MET A 134 11.99 5.73 3.56
C MET A 134 13.37 5.14 3.77
N ASP A 135 13.45 3.82 3.92
CA ASP A 135 14.71 3.06 3.95
C ASP A 135 14.65 1.92 2.94
N GLN A 136 15.65 1.81 2.05
CA GLN A 136 15.71 0.82 0.96
C GLN A 136 14.40 0.70 0.17
N SER A 137 13.70 1.82 -0.02
CA SER A 137 12.31 1.84 -0.48
C SER A 137 12.14 2.61 -1.79
N GLY A 138 11.13 2.24 -2.56
CA GLY A 138 10.80 2.86 -3.84
C GLY A 138 9.45 3.54 -3.81
N SER A 139 9.34 4.76 -4.35
CA SER A 139 8.05 5.38 -4.61
C SER A 139 7.91 6.01 -5.99
N GLY A 140 6.72 5.88 -6.58
CA GLY A 140 6.40 6.60 -7.81
C GLY A 140 6.24 8.10 -7.54
N MET A 141 5.39 8.44 -6.59
CA MET A 141 5.09 9.82 -6.23
C MET A 141 5.00 9.99 -4.72
N VAL A 142 5.68 11.00 -4.18
CA VAL A 142 5.62 11.35 -2.76
C VAL A 142 5.26 12.82 -2.60
N LEU A 143 4.15 13.10 -1.91
CA LEU A 143 3.71 14.42 -1.50
C LEU A 143 3.66 14.43 0.04
N ALA A 144 4.58 15.15 0.68
CA ALA A 144 4.71 15.15 2.13
C ALA A 144 5.18 16.50 2.69
N ARG A 145 5.05 16.71 4.00
CA ARG A 145 5.64 17.90 4.64
C ARG A 145 7.16 17.75 4.76
N ARG A 146 7.60 16.58 5.21
CA ARG A 146 9.01 16.21 5.32
C ARG A 146 9.19 14.81 4.75
N VAL A 147 10.28 14.59 4.04
CA VAL A 147 10.72 13.27 3.61
C VAL A 147 12.12 13.01 4.16
N SER A 148 12.28 11.90 4.88
CA SER A 148 13.56 11.36 5.32
C SER A 148 13.90 10.15 4.47
N THR A 149 15.06 10.14 3.82
CA THR A 149 15.49 9.04 2.95
C THR A 149 16.80 8.43 3.42
N GLY A 150 16.81 7.12 3.64
CA GLY A 150 17.98 6.29 3.83
C GLY A 150 18.63 5.88 2.50
N GLU A 151 19.63 5.00 2.59
CA GLU A 151 20.36 4.49 1.42
C GLU A 151 19.45 3.67 0.48
N ASN A 152 19.80 3.61 -0.80
CA ASN A 152 19.06 2.84 -1.83
C ASN A 152 17.56 3.18 -1.93
N THR A 153 17.19 4.42 -1.60
CA THR A 153 15.83 4.93 -1.76
C THR A 153 15.67 5.62 -3.11
N GLY A 154 14.60 5.29 -3.85
CA GLY A 154 14.31 5.86 -5.16
C GLY A 154 12.91 6.46 -5.23
N VAL A 155 12.79 7.71 -5.69
CA VAL A 155 11.50 8.38 -5.92
C VAL A 155 11.47 9.00 -7.32
N ILE A 156 10.42 8.70 -8.11
CA ILE A 156 10.28 9.26 -9.46
C ILE A 156 9.87 10.73 -9.40
N LEU A 157 8.85 11.06 -8.60
CA LEU A 157 8.37 12.43 -8.39
C LEU A 157 8.21 12.72 -6.89
N MET A 158 8.87 13.76 -6.38
CA MET A 158 8.79 14.16 -4.98
C MET A 158 8.42 15.64 -4.85
N ILE A 159 7.41 15.93 -4.05
CA ILE A 159 7.03 17.27 -3.62
C ILE A 159 7.05 17.25 -2.09
N ALA A 160 8.06 17.91 -1.50
CA ALA A 160 8.23 17.95 -0.06
C ALA A 160 8.62 19.35 0.42
N GLY A 161 8.15 19.74 1.60
CA GLY A 161 8.56 21.01 2.23
C GLY A 161 10.01 20.98 2.74
N ARG A 162 10.49 19.80 3.12
CA ARG A 162 11.88 19.53 3.51
C ARG A 162 12.24 18.10 3.14
N VAL A 163 13.47 17.89 2.68
CA VAL A 163 14.03 16.56 2.44
C VAL A 163 15.34 16.43 3.21
N ASP A 164 15.42 15.42 4.06
CA ASP A 164 16.60 15.09 4.86
C ASP A 164 17.15 13.73 4.38
N GLY A 165 18.42 13.69 3.94
CA GLY A 165 19.09 12.46 3.48
C GLY A 165 19.50 12.47 2.00
N PRO A 166 20.32 11.50 1.56
CA PRO A 166 20.80 11.40 0.19
C PRO A 166 19.67 10.93 -0.74
N VAL A 167 19.08 11.85 -1.50
CA VAL A 167 18.05 11.51 -2.48
C VAL A 167 18.72 11.19 -3.82
N ASN A 168 18.65 9.93 -4.25
CA ASN A 168 18.99 9.58 -5.62
C ASN A 168 17.82 9.96 -6.53
N ALA A 169 17.84 11.19 -7.06
CA ALA A 169 16.87 11.62 -8.04
C ALA A 169 16.97 10.74 -9.29
N VAL A 170 15.87 10.08 -9.66
CA VAL A 170 15.78 9.26 -10.89
C VAL A 170 16.06 10.13 -12.14
N PHE A 171 15.88 11.47 -12.02
CA PHE A 171 16.34 12.47 -12.97
C PHE A 171 17.30 13.48 -12.33
N GLY A 172 18.59 13.15 -12.25
CA GLY A 172 19.65 14.13 -12.03
C GLY A 172 19.98 14.94 -13.30
N PRO A 173 20.82 16.00 -13.22
CA PRO A 173 21.22 16.78 -14.39
C PRO A 173 21.83 15.93 -15.52
N ALA A 174 22.62 14.91 -15.16
CA ALA A 174 23.21 13.98 -16.11
C ALA A 174 22.17 13.03 -16.75
N ALA A 175 21.20 12.53 -15.98
CA ALA A 175 20.13 11.67 -16.49
C ALA A 175 19.16 12.45 -17.39
N GLY A 176 18.87 13.72 -17.04
CA GLY A 176 18.09 14.62 -17.89
C GLY A 176 18.79 14.91 -19.22
N ALA A 177 20.10 15.15 -19.21
CA ALA A 177 20.90 15.32 -20.42
C ALA A 177 20.92 14.05 -21.29
N ALA A 178 21.10 12.88 -20.69
CA ALA A 178 21.11 11.60 -21.39
C ALA A 178 19.75 11.28 -22.03
N PHE A 179 18.65 11.50 -21.30
CA PHE A 179 17.30 11.32 -21.83
C PHE A 179 17.03 12.27 -23.00
N GLY A 180 17.41 13.54 -22.86
CA GLY A 180 17.30 14.53 -23.94
C GLY A 180 18.10 14.14 -25.19
N ALA A 181 19.32 13.63 -25.02
CA ALA A 181 20.17 13.19 -26.12
C ALA A 181 19.57 11.98 -26.88
N VAL A 182 19.08 10.97 -26.16
CA VAL A 182 18.42 9.81 -26.77
C VAL A 182 17.16 10.23 -27.52
N PHE A 183 16.35 11.12 -26.93
CA PHE A 183 15.13 11.63 -27.54
C PHE A 183 15.43 12.45 -28.80
N ALA A 184 16.45 13.31 -28.77
CA ALA A 184 16.91 14.09 -29.92
C ALA A 184 17.40 13.19 -31.06
N LEU A 185 18.16 12.13 -30.76
CA LEU A 185 18.62 11.17 -31.77
C LEU A 185 17.45 10.42 -32.41
N ALA A 186 16.47 9.97 -31.60
CA ALA A 186 15.29 9.30 -32.12
C ALA A 186 14.48 10.22 -33.07
N LEU A 187 14.28 11.48 -32.68
CA LEU A 187 13.59 12.47 -33.53
C LEU A 187 14.38 12.81 -34.79
N ALA A 188 15.70 12.99 -34.70
CA ALA A 188 16.55 13.25 -35.85
C ALA A 188 16.48 12.11 -36.87
N LEU A 189 16.45 10.86 -36.39
CA LEU A 189 16.32 9.68 -37.25
C LEU A 189 14.96 9.63 -37.95
N ILE A 190 13.87 9.91 -37.22
CA ILE A 190 12.52 9.97 -37.81
C ILE A 190 12.44 11.06 -38.88
N TRP A 191 13.01 12.24 -38.61
CA TRP A 191 13.00 13.37 -39.53
C TRP A 191 13.82 13.06 -40.80
N TRP A 192 14.98 12.41 -40.64
CA TRP A 192 15.81 11.96 -41.76
C TRP A 192 15.10 10.95 -42.66
N ILE A 193 14.38 9.99 -42.09
CA ILE A 193 13.60 8.99 -42.85
C ILE A 193 12.43 9.66 -43.58
N ARG A 194 11.70 10.58 -42.94
CA ARG A 194 10.58 11.30 -43.60
C ARG A 194 11.06 12.20 -44.74
N GLY A 195 12.23 12.83 -44.60
CA GLY A 195 12.86 13.61 -45.66
C GLY A 195 13.28 12.79 -46.89
N ARG A 196 13.46 11.46 -46.74
CA ARG A 196 13.71 10.53 -47.84
C ARG A 196 12.44 10.02 -48.53
N LEU A 197 11.29 10.05 -47.86
CA LEU A 197 10.01 9.56 -48.39
C LEU A 197 9.18 10.64 -49.12
N THR A 198 9.57 11.91 -48.98
CA THR A 198 8.89 13.07 -49.60
C THR A 198 9.66 13.69 -50.76
N ARG A 199 10.75 13.04 -51.21
CA ARG A 199 11.45 13.31 -52.46
C ARG A 199 11.21 12.16 -53.43
#